data_AF-A0A925CBD8-F1
#
_entry.id   AF-A0A925CBD8-F1
#
_cell.length_a   1.000
_cell.length_b   1.000
_cell.length_c   1.000
_cell.angle_alpha   90.00
_cell.angle_beta   90.00
_cell.angle_gamma   90.00
#
_symmetry.space_group_name_H-M   'P 1'
#
loop_
_entity.id
_entity.type
_entity.pdbx_description
1 polymer ?
#
loop_
_entity_poly.entity_id
_entity_poly.type
_entity_poly.pdbx_seq_one_letter_code
_entity_poly.pdbx_strand_id
1 'polypeptide(L)'
;MAPSGFVRRISRVSCVGTAAAILAGLGGCRADYGADIRNMTPQPVFAQLYERHDDGVSLLASERLGPGDRALVGPVRVRKGRAGLVIDTKPNPESPVYFDLPPGIGAFNVHQRGEATGGPLMIEEVTNPR
;
A
#
# COMPACT_ATOMS: atom_id res chain seq x y z
N MET A 1 61.95 -31.21 -46.22
CA MET A 1 63.05 -30.41 -45.62
C MET A 1 62.71 -28.94 -45.86
N ALA A 2 62.85 -28.11 -44.82
CA ALA A 2 62.15 -26.85 -44.50
C ALA A 2 62.35 -25.64 -45.48
N PRO A 3 61.76 -24.42 -45.29
CA PRO A 3 61.03 -23.95 -44.10
C PRO A 3 59.82 -22.97 -44.29
N SER A 4 59.06 -22.83 -43.20
CA SER A 4 58.47 -21.61 -42.61
C SER A 4 57.72 -20.56 -43.45
N GLY A 5 56.42 -20.41 -43.15
CA GLY A 5 55.64 -19.20 -43.41
C GLY A 5 54.76 -18.85 -42.21
N PHE A 6 55.26 -18.01 -41.31
CA PHE A 6 54.52 -17.45 -40.18
C PHE A 6 53.67 -16.29 -40.70
N VAL A 7 52.34 -16.46 -40.79
CA VAL A 7 51.44 -15.35 -41.12
C VAL A 7 50.50 -15.09 -39.94
N ARG A 8 50.90 -14.12 -39.11
CA ARG A 8 50.01 -13.45 -38.17
C ARG A 8 48.88 -12.77 -38.96
N ARG A 9 47.64 -13.22 -38.78
CA ARG A 9 46.46 -12.39 -39.07
C ARG A 9 45.75 -12.05 -37.78
N ILE A 10 46.03 -10.84 -37.32
CA ILE A 10 45.16 -10.07 -36.44
C ILE A 10 43.91 -9.76 -37.27
N SER A 11 42.73 -10.15 -36.81
CA SER A 11 41.49 -9.75 -37.46
C SER A 11 40.37 -9.55 -36.45
N ARG A 12 40.18 -8.27 -36.15
CA ARG A 12 38.91 -7.55 -36.05
C ARG A 12 37.96 -7.97 -34.92
N VAL A 13 38.03 -7.17 -33.87
CA VAL A 13 36.92 -6.79 -32.99
C VAL A 13 35.68 -6.52 -33.85
N SER A 14 34.63 -7.32 -33.65
CA SER A 14 33.27 -7.04 -34.14
C SER A 14 32.37 -6.79 -32.93
N CYS A 15 32.33 -5.53 -32.50
CA CYS A 15 31.28 -5.01 -31.63
C CYS A 15 30.14 -4.48 -32.51
N VAL A 16 29.16 -5.30 -32.88
CA VAL A 16 27.89 -4.77 -33.44
C VAL A 16 26.75 -5.75 -33.12
N GLY A 17 25.73 -5.25 -32.40
CA GLY A 17 24.36 -5.67 -32.70
C GLY A 17 23.54 -6.37 -31.61
N THR A 18 23.54 -5.88 -30.36
CA THR A 18 22.47 -6.23 -29.39
C THR A 18 21.85 -4.97 -28.80
N ALA A 19 21.10 -4.23 -29.62
CA ALA A 19 20.19 -3.19 -29.16
C ALA A 19 18.83 -3.83 -28.84
N ALA A 20 18.77 -4.60 -27.75
CA ALA A 20 17.52 -5.06 -27.14
C ALA A 20 17.46 -4.49 -25.72
N ALA A 21 17.24 -3.19 -25.61
CA ALA A 21 17.21 -2.48 -24.34
C ALA A 21 15.86 -1.78 -24.13
N ILE A 22 15.08 -2.39 -23.24
CA ILE A 22 14.19 -1.74 -22.25
C ILE A 22 12.85 -1.20 -22.80
N LEU A 23 11.89 -2.12 -22.97
CA LEU A 23 10.44 -1.86 -22.90
C LEU A 23 9.89 -2.14 -21.48
N ALA A 24 10.66 -1.80 -20.44
CA ALA A 24 10.20 -1.86 -19.06
C ALA A 24 9.87 -0.44 -18.59
N GLY A 25 8.60 -0.12 -18.29
CA GLY A 25 8.35 1.01 -17.39
C GLY A 25 7.05 1.80 -17.50
N LEU A 26 6.03 1.40 -18.28
CA LEU A 26 4.71 2.05 -18.17
C LEU A 26 3.76 1.34 -17.18
N GLY A 27 4.22 0.27 -16.53
CA GLY A 27 3.55 -0.30 -15.37
C GLY A 27 3.67 0.64 -14.19
N GLY A 28 2.70 1.55 -14.02
CA GLY A 28 2.69 2.52 -12.93
C GLY A 28 3.02 1.87 -11.59
N CYS A 29 3.94 2.48 -10.84
CA CYS A 29 4.45 1.94 -9.57
C CYS A 29 3.29 1.49 -8.68
N ARG A 30 3.18 0.18 -8.46
CA ARG A 30 2.24 -0.42 -7.50
C ARG A 30 2.96 -0.72 -6.19
N ALA A 31 2.24 -0.60 -5.08
CA ALA A 31 2.71 -1.00 -3.77
C ALA A 31 1.62 -1.76 -3.03
N ASP A 32 2.02 -2.53 -2.02
CA ASP A 32 1.10 -3.24 -1.14
C ASP A 32 0.71 -2.30 0.03
N TYR A 33 -0.56 -2.31 0.38
CA TYR A 33 -1.17 -1.46 1.40
C TYR A 33 -1.99 -2.32 2.35
N GLY A 34 -1.88 -2.07 3.64
CA GLY A 34 -2.71 -2.70 4.66
C GLY A 34 -2.84 -1.81 5.90
N ALA A 35 -3.87 -2.10 6.69
CA ALA A 35 -4.09 -1.44 7.96
C ALA A 35 -4.38 -2.49 9.03
N ASP A 36 -3.51 -2.60 10.03
CA ASP A 36 -3.76 -3.36 11.24
C ASP A 36 -4.48 -2.46 12.24
N ILE A 37 -5.75 -2.75 12.49
CA ILE A 37 -6.65 -1.86 13.22
C ILE A 37 -7.05 -2.53 14.52
N ARG A 38 -6.91 -1.79 15.62
CA ARG A 38 -7.44 -2.16 16.93
C ARG A 38 -8.62 -1.25 17.27
N ASN A 39 -9.78 -1.85 17.51
CA ASN A 39 -10.96 -1.14 17.96
C ASN A 39 -10.91 -0.97 19.49
N MET A 40 -10.66 0.25 19.95
CA MET A 40 -10.70 0.60 21.38
C MET A 40 -11.98 1.36 21.76
N THR A 41 -12.96 1.41 20.85
CA THR A 41 -14.28 2.00 21.11
C THR A 41 -15.22 0.98 21.77
N PRO A 42 -16.26 1.44 22.49
CA PRO A 42 -17.28 0.55 23.07
C PRO A 42 -18.24 -0.05 22.03
N GLN A 43 -18.07 0.26 20.74
CA GLN A 43 -19.01 -0.10 19.68
C GLN A 43 -18.31 -0.71 18.45
N PRO A 44 -19.05 -1.43 17.58
CA PRO A 44 -18.46 -1.96 16.36
C PRO A 44 -17.97 -0.85 15.43
N VAL A 45 -16.82 -1.08 14.80
CA VAL A 45 -16.21 -0.19 13.82
C VAL A 45 -16.17 -0.88 12.47
N PHE A 46 -16.44 -0.13 11.40
CA PHE A 46 -16.27 -0.56 10.03
C PHE A 46 -15.04 0.10 9.44
N ALA A 47 -14.08 -0.69 9.00
CA ALA A 47 -12.86 -0.22 8.37
C ALA A 47 -12.80 -0.69 6.92
N GLN A 48 -12.41 0.21 6.03
CA GLN A 48 -12.44 -0.02 4.58
C GLN A 48 -11.21 0.58 3.91
N LEU A 49 -10.53 -0.22 3.09
CA LEU A 49 -9.48 0.25 2.20
C LEU A 49 -10.07 0.62 0.85
N TYR A 50 -9.66 1.76 0.31
CA TYR A 50 -10.09 2.22 -1.00
C TYR A 50 -8.91 2.68 -1.88
N GLU A 51 -9.07 2.62 -3.19
CA GLU A 51 -8.18 3.25 -4.18
C GLU A 51 -8.86 4.49 -4.76
N ARG A 52 -8.16 5.62 -4.76
CA ARG A 52 -8.56 6.83 -5.49
C ARG A 52 -8.13 6.74 -6.95
N HIS A 53 -9.10 6.81 -7.83
CA HIS A 53 -8.89 6.99 -9.27
C HIS A 53 -9.15 8.45 -9.65
N ASP A 54 -8.89 8.81 -10.90
CA ASP A 54 -9.12 10.17 -11.37
C ASP A 54 -10.63 10.45 -11.58
N ASP A 55 -11.45 9.39 -11.70
CA ASP A 55 -12.89 9.40 -11.92
C ASP A 55 -13.72 8.97 -10.70
N GLY A 56 -13.08 8.57 -9.59
CA GLY A 56 -13.81 8.12 -8.40
C GLY A 56 -12.99 7.33 -7.41
N VAL A 57 -13.67 6.48 -6.64
CA VAL A 57 -13.09 5.67 -5.56
C VAL A 57 -13.58 4.24 -5.68
N SER A 58 -12.67 3.27 -5.57
CA SER A 58 -12.98 1.83 -5.56
C SER A 58 -12.73 1.25 -4.18
N LEU A 59 -13.72 0.55 -3.61
CA LEU A 59 -13.53 -0.23 -2.39
C LEU A 59 -12.70 -1.48 -2.70
N LEU A 60 -11.65 -1.73 -1.93
CA LEU A 60 -10.69 -2.81 -2.15
C LEU A 60 -10.83 -3.93 -1.12
N ALA A 61 -10.98 -3.57 0.15
CA ALA A 61 -11.11 -4.49 1.27
C ALA A 61 -11.94 -3.83 2.37
N SER A 62 -12.66 -4.62 3.15
CA SER A 62 -13.49 -4.12 4.25
C SER A 62 -13.55 -5.13 5.37
N GLU A 63 -13.49 -4.66 6.61
CA GLU A 63 -13.63 -5.48 7.80
C GLU A 63 -14.53 -4.79 8.82
N ARG A 64 -15.28 -5.59 9.58
CA ARG A 64 -16.06 -5.12 10.72
C ARG A 64 -15.40 -5.63 12.00
N LEU A 65 -15.00 -4.72 12.87
CA LEU A 65 -14.34 -5.01 14.13
C LEU A 65 -15.33 -4.80 15.28
N GLY A 66 -15.52 -5.80 16.14
CA GLY A 66 -16.25 -5.65 17.40
C GLY A 66 -15.46 -4.83 18.42
N PRO A 67 -16.08 -4.43 19.55
CA PRO A 67 -15.39 -3.71 20.62
C PRO A 67 -14.21 -4.53 21.18
N GLY A 68 -13.01 -3.93 21.20
CA GLY A 68 -11.78 -4.59 21.67
C GLY A 68 -11.06 -5.45 20.64
N ASP A 69 -11.68 -5.71 19.48
CA ASP A 69 -11.11 -6.56 18.43
C ASP A 69 -9.91 -5.90 17.75
N ARG A 70 -9.05 -6.74 17.17
CA ARG A 70 -7.96 -6.34 16.29
C ARG A 70 -8.01 -7.16 15.01
N ALA A 71 -7.94 -6.50 13.86
CA ALA A 71 -7.95 -7.18 12.57
C ALA A 71 -7.07 -6.45 11.55
N LEU A 72 -6.51 -7.23 10.62
CA LEU A 72 -5.81 -6.70 9.45
C LEU A 72 -6.81 -6.50 8.31
N VAL A 73 -6.91 -5.27 7.81
CA VAL A 73 -7.64 -4.94 6.58
C VAL A 73 -6.62 -4.90 5.44
N GLY A 74 -6.82 -5.75 4.42
CA GLY A 74 -5.85 -6.01 3.36
C GLY A 74 -4.94 -7.22 3.65
N PRO A 75 -3.75 -7.33 3.02
CA PRO A 75 -3.12 -6.35 2.14
C PRO A 75 -3.77 -6.30 0.73
N VAL A 76 -3.69 -5.13 0.09
CA VAL A 76 -4.15 -4.88 -1.29
C VAL A 76 -3.05 -4.19 -2.10
N ARG A 77 -2.91 -4.55 -3.37
CA ARG A 77 -1.86 -4.02 -4.25
C ARG A 77 -2.40 -3.01 -5.24
N VAL A 78 -2.13 -1.73 -5.02
CA VAL A 78 -2.69 -0.61 -5.80
C VAL A 78 -1.64 0.41 -6.23
N ARG A 79 -2.03 1.42 -7.02
CA ARG A 79 -1.10 2.48 -7.47
C ARG A 79 -0.54 3.24 -6.26
N LYS A 80 0.77 3.49 -6.29
CA LYS A 80 1.46 4.19 -5.20
C LYS A 80 0.83 5.56 -4.96
N GLY A 81 0.47 5.84 -3.70
CA GLY A 81 -0.13 7.11 -3.27
C GLY A 81 -1.63 7.25 -3.56
N ARG A 82 -2.29 6.18 -4.02
CA ARG A 82 -3.74 6.18 -4.29
C ARG A 82 -4.57 5.43 -3.24
N ALA A 83 -3.94 4.69 -2.33
CA ALA A 83 -4.65 3.98 -1.27
C ALA A 83 -5.08 4.92 -0.12
N GLY A 84 -6.26 4.70 0.43
CA GLY A 84 -6.71 5.31 1.67
C GLY A 84 -7.49 4.32 2.53
N LEU A 85 -7.66 4.69 3.79
CA LEU A 85 -8.43 3.99 4.81
C LEU A 85 -9.60 4.89 5.22
N VAL A 86 -10.80 4.34 5.23
CA VAL A 86 -11.96 5.00 5.85
C VAL A 86 -12.46 4.14 7.01
N ILE A 87 -12.71 4.80 8.14
CA ILE A 87 -13.20 4.18 9.37
C ILE A 87 -14.48 4.89 9.79
N ASP A 88 -15.51 4.10 10.10
CA ASP A 88 -16.78 4.62 10.60
C ASP A 88 -17.38 3.73 11.68
N THR A 89 -18.33 4.28 12.44
CA THR A 89 -19.08 3.57 13.48
C THR A 89 -20.50 4.14 13.59
N LYS A 90 -21.39 3.45 14.31
CA LYS A 90 -22.76 3.94 14.53
C LYS A 90 -23.13 3.89 16.02
N PRO A 91 -23.60 5.02 16.61
CA PRO A 91 -23.64 6.36 16.01
C PRO A 91 -22.23 6.99 15.97
N ASN A 92 -21.92 7.67 14.87
CA ASN A 92 -20.80 8.61 14.76
C ASN A 92 -21.44 10.00 14.52
N PRO A 93 -21.34 10.95 15.47
CA PRO A 93 -21.94 12.28 15.30
C PRO A 93 -21.27 13.09 14.20
N GLU A 94 -20.05 12.72 13.82
CA GLU A 94 -19.28 13.31 12.74
C GLU A 94 -19.35 12.44 11.47
N SER A 95 -18.57 12.81 10.47
CA SER A 95 -18.40 12.00 9.26
C SER A 95 -17.46 10.81 9.51
N PRO A 96 -17.46 9.79 8.63
CA PRO A 96 -16.40 8.80 8.59
C PRO A 96 -15.03 9.46 8.56
N VAL A 97 -14.06 8.86 9.24
CA VAL A 97 -12.68 9.37 9.28
C VAL A 97 -11.91 8.78 8.10
N TYR A 98 -11.31 9.66 7.30
CA TYR A 98 -10.49 9.29 6.15
C TYR A 98 -9.02 9.49 6.47
N PHE A 99 -8.18 8.53 6.09
CA PHE A 99 -6.76 8.54 6.31
C PHE A 99 -6.01 8.08 5.06
N ASP A 100 -5.01 8.85 4.63
CA ASP A 100 -4.16 8.49 3.49
C ASP A 100 -3.09 7.51 3.95
N LEU A 101 -3.05 6.31 3.35
CA LEU A 101 -2.12 5.28 3.79
C LEU A 101 -0.76 5.41 3.10
N PRO A 102 0.34 5.37 3.87
CA PRO A 102 1.66 5.16 3.29
C PRO A 102 1.78 3.72 2.74
N PRO A 103 2.69 3.47 1.78
CA PRO A 103 3.00 2.11 1.34
C PRO A 103 3.41 1.21 2.50
N GLY A 104 2.91 -0.03 2.52
CA GLY A 104 3.14 -1.00 3.59
C GLY A 104 1.90 -1.23 4.46
N ILE A 105 2.13 -1.77 5.66
CA ILE A 105 1.08 -2.01 6.66
C ILE A 105 1.26 -0.99 7.79
N GLY A 106 0.27 -0.11 7.96
CA GLY A 106 0.17 0.81 9.09
C GLY A 106 -0.59 0.17 10.26
N ALA A 107 -0.28 0.56 11.49
CA ALA A 107 -1.00 0.12 12.69
C ALA A 107 -1.78 1.29 13.29
N PHE A 108 -3.07 1.08 13.57
CA PHE A 108 -3.99 2.14 13.99
C PHE A 108 -4.80 1.71 15.21
N ASN A 109 -4.88 2.59 16.20
CA ASN A 109 -5.85 2.47 17.29
C ASN A 109 -7.03 3.40 17.00
N VAL A 110 -8.24 2.87 17.14
CA VAL A 110 -9.48 3.63 16.96
C VAL A 110 -10.11 3.88 18.32
N HIS A 111 -10.27 5.15 18.66
CA HIS A 111 -10.84 5.61 19.92
C HIS A 111 -12.11 6.41 19.68
N GLN A 112 -12.92 6.54 20.72
CA GLN A 112 -14.05 7.45 20.75
C GLN A 112 -13.77 8.52 21.79
N ARG A 113 -13.95 9.80 21.44
CA ARG A 113 -13.72 10.89 22.38
C ARG A 113 -14.86 10.98 23.39
N GLY A 114 -14.50 10.97 24.67
CA GLY A 114 -15.46 11.04 25.79
C GLY A 114 -15.96 9.66 26.21
N GLU A 115 -16.81 9.62 27.23
CA GLU A 115 -17.33 8.37 27.81
C GLU A 115 -18.59 7.84 27.12
N ALA A 116 -19.14 8.59 26.15
CA ALA A 116 -20.39 8.24 25.47
C ALA A 116 -20.14 7.51 24.15
N THR A 117 -20.99 6.52 23.86
CA THR A 117 -21.11 5.80 22.57
C THR A 117 -21.44 6.70 21.37
N GLY A 118 -21.68 7.99 21.59
CA GLY A 118 -21.95 8.98 20.56
C GLY A 118 -20.87 10.06 20.41
N GLY A 119 -19.67 9.86 20.96
CA GLY A 119 -18.55 10.78 20.76
C GLY A 119 -17.93 10.67 19.35
N PRO A 120 -17.16 11.66 18.89
CA PRO A 120 -16.48 11.59 17.60
C PRO A 120 -15.36 10.53 17.62
N LEU A 121 -15.13 9.91 16.47
CA LEU A 121 -14.04 8.96 16.28
C LEU A 121 -12.68 9.65 16.21
N MET A 122 -11.67 9.02 16.79
CA MET A 122 -10.27 9.44 16.76
C MET A 122 -9.41 8.27 16.29
N ILE A 123 -8.52 8.51 15.34
CA ILE A 123 -7.53 7.53 14.88
C ILE A 123 -6.16 7.97 15.37
N GLU A 124 -5.45 7.06 16.02
CA GLU A 124 -4.05 7.23 16.41
C GLU A 124 -3.20 6.23 15.63
N GLU A 125 -2.23 6.73 14.87
CA GLU A 125 -1.23 5.90 14.22
C GLU A 125 -0.20 5.44 15.25
N VAL A 126 -0.06 4.13 15.40
CA VAL A 126 0.94 3.53 16.26
C VAL A 126 2.26 3.51 15.51
N THR A 127 3.03 4.57 15.64
CA THR A 127 4.42 4.59 15.16
C THR A 127 5.21 3.61 16.01
N ASN A 128 5.48 2.42 15.49
CA ASN A 128 6.37 1.49 16.17
C ASN A 128 7.80 2.08 16.15
N PRO A 129 8.42 2.42 17.30
CA PRO A 129 9.83 2.80 17.31
C PRO A 129 10.63 1.57 16.88
N ARG A 130 11.19 1.64 15.67
CA ARG A 130 12.16 0.65 15.19
C ARG A 130 13.46 0.77 15.99
#